data_AF-A0A086QTI6-F1
#
_entry.id   AF-A0A086QTI6-F1
#
_cell.length_a   1.000
_cell.length_b   1.000
_cell.length_c   1.000
_cell.angle_alpha   90.00
_cell.angle_beta   90.00
_cell.angle_gamma   90.00
#
_symmetry.space_group_name_H-M   'P 1'
#
loop_
_entity.id
_entity.type
_entity.pdbx_description
1 polymer ?
#
loop_
_entity_poly.entity_id
_entity_poly.type
_entity_poly.pdbx_seq_one_letter_code
_entity_poly.pdbx_strand_id
1 'polypeptide(L)'
;MPAPMVSQPAPAFEAEAVMADGSFGKISLSQFKGKKYVVLFFYPFDFTFVCPSEILAFHRLHGEFEKRGCQLLGVSVDSKFVHNAWRNVELKDGGIGKISFPLLADVSHKMAEDYGVLHPEGMAFRGLFLIDKEGVLQHCVINNLPLGRSADEALRMLDALQHVEQYGEVCPANWKKGDKAMKPTAEGVKEYLGSK
;
A
#
# COMPACT_ATOMS: atom_id res chain seq x y z
N MET A 1 15.04 13.64 6.23
CA MET A 1 15.58 12.37 6.78
C MET A 1 15.85 11.43 5.61
N PRO A 2 16.75 10.43 5.69
CA PRO A 2 16.89 9.46 4.61
C PRO A 2 15.57 8.71 4.40
N ALA A 3 15.27 8.36 3.15
CA ALA A 3 14.09 7.58 2.78
C ALA A 3 14.04 6.24 3.56
N PRO A 4 12.84 5.72 3.89
CA PRO A 4 12.72 4.54 4.72
C PRO A 4 13.25 3.31 3.98
N MET A 5 14.09 2.52 4.65
CA MET A 5 14.62 1.29 4.11
C MET A 5 13.81 0.08 4.57
N VAL A 6 13.67 -0.91 3.69
CA VAL A 6 13.12 -2.23 4.05
C VAL A 6 13.88 -2.80 5.25
N SER A 7 13.16 -3.49 6.14
CA SER A 7 13.61 -4.01 7.43
C SER A 7 13.82 -2.95 8.53
N GLN A 8 13.44 -1.68 8.31
CA GLN A 8 13.42 -0.65 9.36
C GLN A 8 11.98 -0.29 9.77
N PRO A 9 11.78 0.31 10.96
CA PRO A 9 10.47 0.87 11.33
C PRO A 9 9.98 1.85 10.26
N ALA A 10 8.72 1.71 9.84
CA ALA A 10 8.10 2.63 8.90
C ALA A 10 7.95 4.03 9.56
N PRO A 11 8.13 5.12 8.81
CA PRO A 11 7.96 6.47 9.34
C PRO A 11 6.57 6.65 9.94
N ALA A 12 6.52 7.15 11.18
CA ALA A 12 5.27 7.42 11.86
C ALA A 12 4.52 8.57 11.17
N PHE A 13 3.20 8.43 11.09
CA PHE A 13 2.33 9.50 10.60
C PHE A 13 1.05 9.59 11.44
N GLU A 14 0.47 10.78 11.47
CA GLU A 14 -0.92 11.05 11.80
C GLU A 14 -1.43 12.07 10.77
N ALA A 15 -2.53 11.76 10.09
CA ALA A 15 -3.10 12.63 9.08
C ALA A 15 -4.62 12.67 9.15
N GLU A 16 -5.17 13.80 8.73
CA GLU A 16 -6.59 13.93 8.42
C GLU A 16 -6.93 13.06 7.21
N ALA A 17 -8.11 12.46 7.22
CA ALA A 17 -8.56 11.55 6.17
C ALA A 17 -10.05 11.70 5.88
N VAL A 18 -10.46 11.35 4.67
CA VAL A 18 -11.85 10.97 4.38
C VAL A 18 -11.96 9.45 4.48
N MET A 19 -12.92 9.00 5.28
CA MET A 19 -13.17 7.58 5.56
C MET A 19 -14.00 6.94 4.44
N ALA A 20 -14.12 5.61 4.45
CA ALA A 20 -14.87 4.87 3.44
C ALA A 20 -16.36 5.30 3.37
N ASP A 21 -16.95 5.64 4.52
CA ASP A 21 -18.32 6.15 4.63
C ASP A 21 -18.47 7.64 4.23
N GLY A 22 -17.35 8.33 4.00
CA GLY A 22 -17.28 9.76 3.66
C GLY A 22 -17.24 10.71 4.84
N SER A 23 -17.19 10.21 6.07
CA SER A 23 -16.89 11.03 7.24
C SER A 23 -15.43 11.48 7.23
N PHE A 24 -15.16 12.58 7.94
CA PHE A 24 -13.80 13.03 8.19
C PHE A 24 -13.29 12.50 9.53
N GLY A 25 -12.02 12.12 9.59
CA GLY A 25 -11.38 11.72 10.83
C GLY A 25 -9.86 11.75 10.71
N LYS A 26 -9.18 11.18 11.70
CA LYS A 26 -7.73 11.09 11.75
C LYS A 26 -7.27 9.64 11.77
N ILE A 27 -6.22 9.35 11.01
CA ILE A 27 -5.56 8.04 10.98
C ILE A 27 -4.10 8.22 11.36
N SER A 28 -3.62 7.36 12.24
CA SER A 28 -2.20 7.25 12.55
C SER A 28 -1.71 5.82 12.41
N LEU A 29 -0.45 5.64 12.01
CA LEU A 29 0.13 4.31 11.79
C LEU A 29 0.06 3.43 13.05
N SER A 30 0.21 4.03 14.23
CA SER A 30 0.18 3.33 15.52
C SER A 30 -1.16 2.66 15.82
N GLN A 31 -2.26 3.09 15.19
CA GLN A 31 -3.58 2.45 15.35
C GLN A 31 -3.60 1.00 14.88
N PHE A 32 -2.74 0.65 13.91
CA PHE A 32 -2.66 -0.67 13.27
C PHE A 32 -1.63 -1.60 13.90
N LYS A 33 -0.66 -1.05 14.67
CA LYS A 33 0.39 -1.83 15.30
C LYS A 33 -0.18 -2.92 16.22
N GLY A 34 0.34 -4.14 16.08
CA GLY A 34 -0.11 -5.36 16.75
C GLY A 34 -1.45 -5.92 16.26
N LYS A 35 -2.12 -5.27 15.28
CA LYS A 35 -3.49 -5.61 14.87
C LYS A 35 -3.61 -5.95 13.39
N LYS A 36 -3.07 -5.11 12.51
CA LYS A 36 -3.22 -5.22 11.06
C LYS A 36 -1.90 -4.95 10.34
N TYR A 37 -1.71 -5.59 9.20
CA TYR A 37 -0.73 -5.14 8.19
C TYR A 37 -1.24 -3.84 7.58
N VAL A 38 -0.37 -3.03 6.99
CA VAL A 38 -0.76 -1.81 6.28
C VAL A 38 -0.14 -1.82 4.88
N VAL A 39 -0.96 -1.60 3.86
CA VAL A 39 -0.51 -1.19 2.53
C VAL A 39 -0.83 0.29 2.39
N LEU A 40 0.23 1.10 2.48
CA LEU A 40 0.19 2.55 2.32
C LEU A 40 0.64 2.88 0.90
N PHE A 41 -0.20 3.57 0.12
CA PHE A 41 0.16 3.93 -1.25
C PHE A 41 -0.10 5.41 -1.54
N PHE A 42 0.95 6.08 -2.00
CA PHE A 42 0.92 7.46 -2.44
C PHE A 42 0.53 7.55 -3.90
N TYR A 43 -0.21 8.60 -4.28
CA TYR A 43 -0.48 8.94 -5.67
C TYR A 43 -0.32 10.45 -5.89
N PRO A 44 -0.03 10.92 -7.12
CA PRO A 44 0.32 12.31 -7.39
C PRO A 44 -0.73 13.34 -6.95
N PHE A 45 -1.92 13.30 -7.57
CA PHE A 45 -3.02 14.23 -7.33
C PHE A 45 -4.37 13.58 -7.61
N ASP A 46 -5.40 14.06 -6.91
CA ASP A 46 -6.80 13.86 -7.25
C ASP A 46 -7.13 14.45 -8.64
N PHE A 47 -8.21 13.98 -9.27
CA PHE A 47 -8.69 14.49 -10.58
C PHE A 47 -7.66 14.42 -11.74
N THR A 48 -6.71 13.47 -11.67
CA THR A 48 -5.73 13.21 -12.74
C THR A 48 -5.94 11.83 -13.41
N PHE A 49 -5.03 11.42 -14.28
CA PHE A 49 -5.28 10.34 -15.26
C PHE A 49 -5.10 8.91 -14.72
N VAL A 50 -3.90 8.59 -14.21
CA VAL A 50 -3.57 7.21 -13.77
C VAL A 50 -4.06 6.93 -12.35
N CYS A 51 -4.13 7.96 -11.49
CA CYS A 51 -4.54 7.83 -10.09
C CYS A 51 -5.91 7.14 -9.88
N PRO A 52 -6.99 7.50 -10.59
CA PRO A 52 -8.28 6.83 -10.40
C PRO A 52 -8.23 5.34 -10.75
N SER A 53 -7.44 4.94 -11.76
CA SER A 53 -7.35 3.53 -12.14
C SER A 53 -6.68 2.68 -11.06
N GLU A 54 -5.63 3.20 -10.40
CA GLU A 54 -4.96 2.55 -9.27
C GLU A 54 -5.89 2.44 -8.06
N ILE A 55 -6.54 3.55 -7.67
CA ILE A 55 -7.46 3.60 -6.52
C ILE A 55 -8.60 2.58 -6.72
N LEU A 56 -9.19 2.54 -7.92
CA LEU A 56 -10.25 1.59 -8.24
C LEU A 56 -9.77 0.14 -8.30
N ALA A 57 -8.51 -0.11 -8.71
CA ALA A 57 -7.93 -1.45 -8.66
C ALA A 57 -7.77 -1.96 -7.22
N PHE A 58 -7.25 -1.13 -6.32
CA PHE A 58 -7.20 -1.44 -4.89
C PHE A 58 -8.59 -1.60 -4.29
N HIS A 59 -9.56 -0.79 -4.70
CA HIS A 59 -10.94 -0.88 -4.21
C HIS A 59 -11.57 -2.22 -4.57
N ARG A 60 -11.40 -2.70 -5.81
CA ARG A 60 -11.91 -4.02 -6.24
C ARG A 60 -11.32 -5.17 -5.41
N LEU A 61 -10.06 -5.06 -5.00
CA LEU A 61 -9.38 -6.08 -4.19
C LEU A 61 -9.50 -5.84 -2.67
N HIS A 62 -10.20 -4.79 -2.22
CA HIS A 62 -10.24 -4.41 -0.80
C HIS A 62 -10.64 -5.58 0.12
N GLY A 63 -11.67 -6.34 -0.26
CA GLY A 63 -12.11 -7.50 0.51
C GLY A 63 -11.03 -8.60 0.65
N GLU A 64 -10.13 -8.74 -0.33
CA GLU A 64 -9.02 -9.69 -0.25
C GLU A 64 -7.92 -9.23 0.72
N PHE A 65 -7.64 -7.92 0.78
CA PHE A 65 -6.76 -7.33 1.79
C PHE A 65 -7.36 -7.45 3.20
N GLU A 66 -8.65 -7.18 3.35
CA GLU A 66 -9.33 -7.31 4.65
C GLU A 66 -9.34 -8.75 5.17
N LYS A 67 -9.58 -9.74 4.31
CA LYS A 67 -9.50 -11.17 4.68
C LYS A 67 -8.13 -11.57 5.22
N ARG A 68 -7.07 -10.85 4.82
CA ARG A 68 -5.69 -11.04 5.28
C ARG A 68 -5.35 -10.14 6.47
N GLY A 69 -6.31 -9.41 7.04
CA GLY A 69 -6.06 -8.49 8.14
C GLY A 69 -5.15 -7.33 7.74
N CYS A 70 -5.26 -6.84 6.50
CA CYS A 70 -4.50 -5.71 6.00
C CYS A 70 -5.38 -4.47 5.81
N GLN A 71 -4.90 -3.32 6.26
CA GLN A 71 -5.50 -2.01 6.00
C GLN A 71 -4.90 -1.41 4.73
N LEU A 72 -5.75 -1.06 3.77
CA LEU A 72 -5.36 -0.20 2.65
C LEU A 72 -5.50 1.28 3.06
N LEU A 73 -4.51 2.10 2.71
CA LEU A 73 -4.53 3.55 2.92
C LEU A 73 -3.99 4.24 1.65
N GLY A 74 -4.82 5.07 1.01
CA GLY A 74 -4.38 5.96 -0.07
C GLY A 74 -3.90 7.29 0.49
N VAL A 75 -2.88 7.89 -0.11
CA VAL A 75 -2.34 9.20 0.31
C VAL A 75 -2.06 10.06 -0.92
N SER A 76 -2.46 11.33 -0.89
CA SER A 76 -1.88 12.36 -1.76
C SER A 76 -1.70 13.66 -0.99
N VAL A 77 -1.12 14.66 -1.64
CA VAL A 77 -0.93 16.00 -1.06
C VAL A 77 -2.21 16.85 -1.07
N ASP A 78 -3.30 16.34 -1.66
CA ASP A 78 -4.58 17.02 -1.70
C ASP A 78 -5.24 17.06 -0.30
N SER A 79 -6.15 18.00 -0.10
CA SER A 79 -6.89 18.08 1.16
C SER A 79 -8.01 17.05 1.26
N LYS A 80 -8.42 16.68 2.49
CA LYS A 80 -9.57 15.80 2.74
C LYS A 80 -10.87 16.27 2.07
N PHE A 81 -11.03 17.58 1.85
CA PHE A 81 -12.18 18.15 1.17
C PHE A 81 -12.17 17.82 -0.33
N VAL A 82 -10.98 17.88 -0.95
CA VAL A 82 -10.79 17.52 -2.36
C VAL A 82 -11.01 16.03 -2.55
N HIS A 83 -10.47 15.18 -1.67
CA HIS A 83 -10.75 13.73 -1.70
C HIS A 83 -12.25 13.44 -1.62
N ASN A 84 -12.95 14.10 -0.69
CA ASN A 84 -14.39 13.89 -0.54
C ASN A 84 -15.17 14.40 -1.75
N ALA A 85 -14.77 15.52 -2.36
CA ALA A 85 -15.35 15.98 -3.61
C ALA A 85 -15.16 14.94 -4.72
N TRP A 86 -13.95 14.38 -4.87
CA TRP A 86 -13.65 13.38 -5.90
C TRP A 86 -14.43 12.07 -5.75
N ARG A 87 -14.63 11.63 -4.50
CA ARG A 87 -15.50 10.48 -4.15
C ARG A 87 -16.97 10.69 -4.55
N ASN A 88 -17.42 11.94 -4.65
CA ASN A 88 -18.79 12.28 -5.04
C ASN A 88 -18.97 12.51 -6.55
N VAL A 89 -17.90 12.42 -7.34
CA VAL A 89 -17.98 12.45 -8.81
C VAL A 89 -18.20 11.04 -9.34
N GLU A 90 -19.09 10.89 -10.33
CA GLU A 90 -19.36 9.61 -10.97
C GLU A 90 -18.15 9.10 -11.76
N LEU A 91 -18.02 7.77 -11.87
CA LEU A 91 -16.89 7.15 -12.60
C LEU A 91 -16.81 7.59 -14.07
N LYS A 92 -17.97 7.75 -14.72
CA LYS A 92 -18.05 8.17 -16.13
C LYS A 92 -17.52 9.59 -16.36
N ASP A 93 -17.49 10.41 -15.31
CA ASP A 93 -17.05 11.80 -15.31
C ASP A 93 -15.63 11.96 -14.72
N GLY A 94 -14.89 10.86 -14.56
CA GLY A 94 -13.51 10.86 -14.04
C GLY A 94 -13.40 10.86 -12.51
N GLY A 95 -14.50 10.58 -11.80
CA GLY A 95 -14.50 10.38 -10.35
C GLY A 95 -14.01 9.00 -9.92
N ILE A 96 -13.91 8.80 -8.60
CA ILE A 96 -13.58 7.49 -8.00
C ILE A 96 -14.78 6.83 -7.29
N GLY A 97 -15.90 7.55 -7.15
CA GLY A 97 -17.06 7.06 -6.42
C GLY A 97 -16.77 6.72 -4.95
N LYS A 98 -17.67 5.93 -4.35
CA LYS A 98 -17.55 5.49 -2.96
C LYS A 98 -16.59 4.29 -2.84
N ILE A 99 -15.32 4.57 -2.60
CA ILE A 99 -14.30 3.56 -2.36
C ILE A 99 -14.32 3.03 -0.91
N SER A 100 -13.79 1.82 -0.71
CA SER A 100 -13.91 1.06 0.56
C SER A 100 -12.82 1.33 1.59
N PHE A 101 -11.87 2.22 1.31
CA PHE A 101 -10.75 2.51 2.20
C PHE A 101 -10.52 4.03 2.33
N PRO A 102 -9.84 4.47 3.41
CA PRO A 102 -9.59 5.89 3.64
C PRO A 102 -8.57 6.50 2.67
N LEU A 103 -8.75 7.80 2.39
CA LEU A 103 -7.75 8.65 1.72
C LEU A 103 -7.22 9.68 2.71
N LEU A 104 -5.91 9.68 2.94
CA LEU A 104 -5.19 10.57 3.84
C LEU A 104 -4.71 11.80 3.09
N ALA A 105 -4.89 12.95 3.71
CA ALA A 105 -4.53 14.25 3.19
C ALA A 105 -3.17 14.71 3.74
N ASP A 106 -2.13 14.63 2.92
CA ASP A 106 -0.76 15.08 3.23
C ASP A 106 -0.50 16.51 2.76
N VAL A 107 -1.36 17.45 3.18
CA VAL A 107 -1.30 18.86 2.73
C VAL A 107 0.02 19.55 3.09
N SER A 108 0.72 19.09 4.12
CA SER A 108 2.04 19.61 4.52
C SER A 108 3.20 18.98 3.76
N HIS A 109 2.93 17.97 2.92
CA HIS A 109 3.90 17.13 2.20
C HIS A 109 4.81 16.30 3.10
N LYS A 110 4.59 16.34 4.42
CA LYS A 110 5.47 15.72 5.40
C LYS A 110 5.50 14.21 5.26
N MET A 111 4.36 13.56 4.98
CA MET A 111 4.34 12.12 4.78
C MET A 111 5.11 11.74 3.52
N ALA A 112 4.89 12.45 2.41
CA ALA A 112 5.60 12.21 1.17
C ALA A 112 7.12 12.42 1.32
N GLU A 113 7.55 13.42 2.08
CA GLU A 113 8.97 13.62 2.43
C GLU A 113 9.52 12.50 3.30
N ASP A 114 8.83 12.16 4.40
CA ASP A 114 9.27 11.14 5.35
C ASP A 114 9.36 9.76 4.71
N TYR A 115 8.48 9.46 3.74
CA TYR A 115 8.52 8.24 2.94
C TYR A 115 9.41 8.33 1.70
N GLY A 116 10.07 9.47 1.44
CA GLY A 116 11.02 9.65 0.35
C GLY A 116 10.39 9.63 -1.04
N VAL A 117 9.12 10.02 -1.16
CA VAL A 117 8.34 9.99 -2.40
C VAL A 117 7.85 11.36 -2.85
N LEU A 118 8.22 12.46 -2.18
CA LEU A 118 7.91 13.81 -2.65
C LEU A 118 8.66 14.10 -3.97
N HIS A 119 7.90 14.44 -5.01
CA HIS A 119 8.40 14.93 -6.29
C HIS A 119 8.79 16.42 -6.17
N PRO A 120 9.81 16.91 -6.91
CA PRO A 120 10.18 18.33 -6.92
C PRO A 120 9.05 19.31 -7.30
N GLU A 121 8.03 18.83 -8.02
CA GLU A 121 6.85 19.61 -8.40
C GLU A 121 5.74 19.65 -7.32
N GLY A 122 6.01 19.11 -6.13
CA GLY A 122 5.11 19.19 -4.97
C GLY A 122 4.06 18.08 -4.89
N MET A 123 4.01 17.16 -5.85
CA MET A 123 3.18 15.95 -5.79
C MET A 123 3.95 14.75 -5.24
N ALA A 124 3.28 13.65 -4.90
CA ALA A 124 3.98 12.40 -4.60
C ALA A 124 4.27 11.59 -5.88
N PHE A 125 5.41 10.91 -5.93
CA PHE A 125 5.61 9.75 -6.81
C PHE A 125 4.62 8.63 -6.44
N ARG A 126 4.51 7.62 -7.33
CA ARG A 126 3.67 6.44 -7.09
C ARG A 126 4.38 5.44 -6.17
N GLY A 127 4.54 5.82 -4.91
CA GLY A 127 5.15 5.00 -3.86
C GLY A 127 4.14 4.08 -3.18
N LEU A 128 4.47 2.81 -3.00
CA LEU A 128 3.69 1.82 -2.24
C LEU A 128 4.60 1.18 -1.20
N PHE A 129 4.06 1.00 0.01
CA PHE A 129 4.77 0.46 1.17
C PHE A 129 3.91 -0.60 1.86
N LEU A 130 4.46 -1.81 2.03
CA LEU A 130 3.88 -2.87 2.84
C LEU A 130 4.55 -2.87 4.21
N ILE A 131 3.76 -2.61 5.25
CA ILE A 131 4.19 -2.51 6.63
C ILE A 131 3.56 -3.66 7.41
N ASP A 132 4.37 -4.37 8.19
CA ASP A 132 3.91 -5.48 9.02
C ASP A 132 3.19 -5.02 10.29
N LYS A 133 2.70 -5.99 11.07
CA LYS A 133 2.01 -5.73 12.34
C LYS A 133 2.91 -5.10 13.40
N GLU A 134 4.22 -5.26 13.32
CA GLU A 134 5.17 -4.64 14.27
C GLU A 134 5.53 -3.19 13.88
N GLY A 135 5.06 -2.76 12.69
CA GLY A 135 5.33 -1.44 12.14
C GLY A 135 6.64 -1.38 11.36
N VAL A 136 7.17 -2.52 10.92
CA VAL A 136 8.40 -2.60 10.10
C VAL A 136 8.03 -2.60 8.63
N LEU A 137 8.77 -1.83 7.83
CA LEU A 137 8.61 -1.79 6.38
C LEU A 137 9.19 -3.07 5.74
N GLN A 138 8.36 -3.88 5.09
CA GLN A 138 8.76 -5.16 4.52
C GLN A 138 8.97 -5.12 3.00
N HIS A 139 8.27 -4.23 2.31
CA HIS A 139 8.39 -4.09 0.87
C HIS A 139 8.01 -2.68 0.42
N CYS A 140 8.70 -2.16 -0.58
CA CYS A 140 8.35 -0.90 -1.21
C CYS A 140 8.55 -0.93 -2.73
N VAL A 141 7.70 -0.18 -3.45
CA VAL A 141 7.82 0.07 -4.89
C VAL A 141 7.60 1.56 -5.12
N ILE A 142 8.48 2.19 -5.91
CA ILE A 142 8.34 3.59 -6.31
C ILE A 142 8.36 3.63 -7.83
N ASN A 143 7.19 3.91 -8.42
CA ASN A 143 7.07 4.10 -9.85
C ASN A 143 7.16 5.59 -10.22
N ASN A 144 7.73 5.88 -11.39
CA ASN A 144 7.62 7.20 -11.99
C ASN A 144 6.15 7.50 -12.37
N LEU A 145 5.82 8.77 -12.52
CA LEU A 145 4.46 9.29 -12.71
C LEU A 145 3.61 8.61 -13.80
N PRO A 146 4.14 8.21 -14.98
CA PRO A 146 3.31 7.58 -16.01
C PRO A 146 3.07 6.07 -15.80
N LEU A 147 3.73 5.45 -14.81
CA LEU A 147 3.75 4.00 -14.62
C LEU A 147 2.84 3.58 -13.46
N GLY A 148 1.60 3.16 -13.76
CA GLY A 148 0.70 2.60 -12.75
C GLY A 148 1.23 1.31 -12.09
N ARG A 149 0.84 1.07 -10.84
CA ARG A 149 1.18 -0.13 -10.06
C ARG A 149 0.17 -1.26 -10.30
N SER A 150 0.58 -2.47 -9.91
CA SER A 150 -0.29 -3.65 -9.88
C SER A 150 -0.82 -3.88 -8.46
N ALA A 151 -2.14 -3.83 -8.28
CA ALA A 151 -2.78 -4.16 -7.01
C ALA A 151 -2.69 -5.66 -6.69
N ASP A 152 -2.70 -6.52 -7.71
CA ASP A 152 -2.48 -7.96 -7.57
C ASP A 152 -1.07 -8.28 -7.06
N GLU A 153 -0.05 -7.53 -7.49
CA GLU A 153 1.31 -7.71 -7.00
C GLU A 153 1.45 -7.26 -5.54
N ALA A 154 0.79 -6.18 -5.15
CA ALA A 154 0.73 -5.76 -3.75
C ALA A 154 0.06 -6.83 -2.87
N LEU A 155 -1.03 -7.45 -3.35
CA LEU A 155 -1.70 -8.55 -2.66
C LEU A 155 -0.79 -9.80 -2.59
N ARG A 156 -0.07 -10.12 -3.67
CA ARG A 156 0.88 -11.24 -3.73
C ARG A 156 2.02 -11.06 -2.72
N MET A 157 2.55 -9.85 -2.59
CA MET A 157 3.60 -9.54 -1.60
C MET A 157 3.08 -9.65 -0.17
N LEU A 158 1.84 -9.26 0.10
CA LEU A 158 1.20 -9.50 1.40
C LEU A 158 1.06 -11.00 1.70
N ASP A 159 0.59 -11.79 0.73
CA ASP A 159 0.50 -13.25 0.87
C ASP A 159 1.89 -13.87 1.13
N ALA A 160 2.93 -13.40 0.45
CA ALA A 160 4.29 -13.90 0.62
C ALA A 160 4.85 -13.58 2.01
N LEU A 161 4.64 -12.34 2.50
CA LEU A 161 5.03 -11.95 3.85
C LEU A 161 4.35 -12.84 4.89
N GLN A 162 3.04 -13.03 4.79
CA GLN A 162 2.29 -13.87 5.73
C GLN A 162 2.75 -15.33 5.70
N HIS A 163 3.08 -15.87 4.52
CA HIS A 163 3.63 -17.22 4.41
C HIS A 163 4.96 -17.36 5.14
N VAL A 164 5.88 -16.40 4.94
CA VAL A 164 7.19 -16.40 5.62
C VAL A 164 7.01 -16.31 7.13
N GLU A 165 6.16 -15.41 7.62
CA GLU A 165 5.88 -15.24 9.06
C GLU A 165 5.23 -16.49 9.68
N GLN A 166 4.33 -17.14 8.97
CA GLN A 166 3.58 -18.28 9.48
C GLN A 166 4.39 -19.60 9.46
N TYR A 167 5.18 -19.83 8.42
CA TYR A 167 5.82 -21.13 8.18
C TYR A 167 7.35 -21.10 8.34
N GLY A 168 7.99 -19.94 8.38
CA GLY A 168 9.45 -19.83 8.40
C GLY A 168 10.14 -20.28 7.11
N GLU A 169 9.36 -20.46 6.03
CA GLU A 169 9.85 -20.76 4.68
C GLU A 169 10.15 -19.47 3.91
N VAL A 170 10.79 -19.60 2.75
CA VAL A 170 11.00 -18.49 1.81
C VAL A 170 10.20 -18.70 0.53
N CYS A 171 9.69 -17.61 -0.01
CA CYS A 171 8.89 -17.59 -1.23
C CYS A 171 9.79 -17.38 -2.47
N PRO A 172 9.86 -18.34 -3.41
CA PRO A 172 10.66 -18.22 -4.63
C PRO A 172 10.17 -17.11 -5.59
N ALA A 173 10.94 -16.87 -6.66
CA ALA A 173 10.54 -15.93 -7.71
C ALA A 173 9.18 -16.31 -8.32
N ASN A 174 8.33 -15.32 -8.54
CA ASN A 174 6.95 -15.45 -9.03
C ASN A 174 6.00 -16.27 -8.15
N TRP A 175 6.39 -16.57 -6.90
CA TRP A 175 5.56 -17.33 -5.97
C TRP A 175 4.20 -16.66 -5.75
N LYS A 176 3.13 -17.45 -5.80
CA LYS A 176 1.77 -17.08 -5.44
C LYS A 176 1.28 -17.99 -4.31
N LYS A 177 0.27 -17.53 -3.58
CA LYS A 177 -0.36 -18.32 -2.52
C LYS A 177 -0.78 -19.69 -3.03
N GLY A 178 -0.29 -20.74 -2.37
CA GLY A 178 -0.53 -22.14 -2.73
C GLY A 178 0.59 -22.78 -3.56
N ASP A 179 1.51 -21.99 -4.11
CA ASP A 179 2.71 -22.53 -4.78
C ASP A 179 3.67 -23.13 -3.76
N LYS A 180 4.50 -24.07 -4.24
CA LYS A 180 5.58 -24.66 -3.44
C LYS A 180 6.55 -23.57 -2.98
N ALA A 181 6.74 -23.46 -1.66
CA ALA A 181 7.76 -22.64 -1.05
C ALA A 181 9.02 -23.48 -0.71
N MET A 182 10.03 -22.84 -0.13
CA MET A 182 11.34 -23.46 0.08
C MET A 182 11.83 -23.21 1.50
N LYS A 183 12.38 -24.24 2.17
CA LYS A 183 13.09 -24.04 3.44
C LYS A 183 14.41 -23.31 3.18
N PRO A 184 14.80 -22.31 3.99
CA PRO A 184 16.03 -21.55 3.80
C PRO A 184 17.28 -22.32 4.24
N THR A 185 17.47 -23.55 3.74
CA THR A 185 18.63 -24.41 3.98
C THR A 185 19.18 -24.95 2.65
N ALA A 186 20.43 -25.41 2.65
CA ALA A 186 21.04 -25.97 1.44
C ALA A 186 20.28 -27.21 0.93
N GLU A 187 19.80 -28.05 1.84
CA GLU A 187 18.96 -29.21 1.54
C GLU A 187 17.59 -28.78 1.00
N GLY A 188 16.96 -27.76 1.60
CA GLY A 188 15.67 -27.23 1.15
C GLY A 188 15.73 -26.68 -0.28
N VAL A 189 16.84 -26.03 -0.64
CA VAL A 189 17.09 -25.58 -2.02
C VAL A 189 17.19 -26.75 -2.99
N LYS A 190 17.96 -27.80 -2.63
CA LYS A 190 18.11 -29.01 -3.47
C LYS A 190 16.76 -29.70 -3.69
N GLU A 191 15.98 -29.86 -2.62
CA GLU A 191 14.65 -30.49 -2.69
C GLU A 191 13.68 -29.68 -3.55
N TYR A 192 13.68 -28.35 -3.40
CA TYR A 192 12.83 -27.47 -4.19
C TYR A 192 13.20 -27.54 -5.68
N LEU A 193 14.48 -27.37 -6.01
CA LEU A 193 14.95 -27.35 -7.40
C LEU A 193 14.86 -28.72 -8.09
N GLY A 194 15.05 -29.82 -7.35
CA GLY A 194 14.93 -31.18 -7.90
C GLY A 194 13.50 -31.67 -8.12
N SER A 195 12.50 -30.91 -7.63
CA SER A 195 11.07 -31.23 -7.78
C SER A 195 10.37 -30.47 -8.92
N LYS A 196 11.12 -29.61 -9.63
CA LYS A 196 10.65 -28.95 -10.85
C LYS A 196 10.90 -29.84 -12.06
#